data_AF-A0A931FAB3-F1
#
_entry.id   AF-A0A931FAB3-F1
#
_cell.length_a   1.000
_cell.length_b   1.000
_cell.length_c   1.000
_cell.angle_alpha   90.00
_cell.angle_beta   90.00
_cell.angle_gamma   90.00
#
_symmetry.space_group_name_H-M   'P 1'
#
loop_
_entity.id
_entity.type
_entity.pdbx_description
1 polymer ?
#
loop_
_entity_poly.entity_id
_entity_poly.type
_entity_poly.pdbx_seq_one_letter_code
_entity_poly.pdbx_strand_id
1 'polypeptide(L)' 'MFIGDHVTAINLYGEEVTGVIEKILIHTVIIRAGIDAVLIKKKKEVKAIINESSIAKTSVMDQKIMVNSEEMMT' A
#
# COMPACT_ATOMS: atom_id res chain seq x y z
N MET A 1 1.63 -3.84 -7.53
CA MET A 1 2.02 -2.46 -7.18
C MET A 1 2.27 -1.71 -8.47
N PHE A 2 1.52 -0.63 -8.68
CA PHE A 2 1.43 0.12 -9.93
C PHE A 2 1.53 1.62 -9.66
N ILE A 3 1.73 2.40 -10.72
CA ILE A 3 1.62 3.86 -10.66
C ILE A 3 0.20 4.22 -10.17
N GLY A 4 0.10 5.16 -9.24
CA GLY A 4 -1.14 5.57 -8.60
C GLY A 4 -1.46 4.86 -7.28
N ASP A 5 -0.74 3.78 -6.94
CA ASP A 5 -0.94 3.10 -5.65
C ASP A 5 -0.47 3.96 -4.48
N HIS A 6 -1.25 3.94 -3.39
CA HIS A 6 -0.84 4.50 -2.10
C HIS A 6 0.06 3.50 -1.39
N VAL A 7 1.27 3.92 -1.06
CA VAL A 7 2.31 3.06 -0.50
C VAL A 7 3.05 3.73 0.64
N THR A 8 3.54 2.90 1.55
CA THR A 8 4.51 3.30 2.58
C THR A 8 5.85 2.65 2.27
N ALA A 9 6.85 3.48 2.00
CA ALA A 9 8.22 3.04 1.76
C ALA A 9 9.06 3.19 3.03
N ILE A 10 9.77 2.13 3.39
CA ILE A 10 10.61 2.06 4.58
C ILE A 10 12.07 2.02 4.12
N ASN A 11 12.90 2.93 4.62
CA ASN A 11 14.32 2.90 4.31
C ASN A 11 15.10 1.89 5.18
N LEU A 12 16.40 1.74 4.93
CA LEU A 12 17.25 0.83 5.70
C LEU A 12 17.37 1.18 7.20
N TYR A 13 17.12 2.44 7.56
CA TYR A 13 17.16 2.95 8.93
C TYR A 13 15.81 2.81 9.67
N GLY A 14 14.76 2.36 8.97
CA GLY A 14 13.41 2.26 9.53
C GLY A 14 12.58 3.54 9.43
N GLU A 15 13.06 4.57 8.74
CA GLU A 15 12.25 5.76 8.47
C GLU A 15 11.22 5.45 7.40
N GLU A 16 9.98 5.83 7.67
CA GLU A 16 8.82 5.56 6.82
C GLU A 16 8.41 6.82 6.07
N VAL A 17 8.06 6.66 4.80
CA VAL A 17 7.44 7.73 4.01
C VAL A 17 6.25 7.16 3.25
N THR A 18 5.10 7.77 3.48
CA THR A 18 3.83 7.42 2.85
C THR A 18 3.52 8.36 1.70
N GLY A 19 3.01 7.83 0.59
CA GLY A 19 2.61 8.63 -0.56
C GLY A 19 2.12 7.82 -1.75
N VAL A 20 2.00 8.48 -2.89
CA VAL A 20 1.51 7.87 -4.14
C VAL A 20 2.68 7.59 -5.08
N ILE A 21 2.71 6.41 -5.69
CA ILE A 21 3.69 6.09 -6.73
C ILE A 21 3.39 6.91 -7.99
N GLU A 22 4.31 7.79 -8.38
CA GLU A 22 4.20 8.53 -9.64
C GLU A 22 4.94 7.86 -10.80
N LYS A 23 6.08 7.23 -10.50
CA LYS A 23 6.92 6.62 -11.53
C LYS A 23 7.71 5.45 -10.98
N ILE A 24 7.83 4.42 -11.81
CA ILE A 24 8.65 3.25 -11.55
C ILE A 24 9.72 3.19 -12.63
N LEU A 25 10.98 3.21 -12.20
CA LEU A 25 12.16 2.99 -13.03
C LEU A 25 12.81 1.67 -12.59
N ILE A 26 13.72 1.14 -13.41
CA ILE A 26 14.38 -0.17 -13.18
C ILE A 26 14.97 -0.28 -11.76
N HIS A 27 15.59 0.79 -11.26
CA HIS A 27 16.26 0.81 -9.95
C HIS A 27 15.72 1.86 -8.98
N THR A 28 14.63 2.54 -9.32
CA THR A 28 14.19 3.71 -8.58
C THR A 28 12.68 3.79 -8.58
N VAL A 29 12.10 4.17 -7.46
CA VAL A 29 10.69 4.54 -7.37
C VAL A 29 10.58 6.01 -6.98
N ILE A 30 9.65 6.71 -7.61
CA ILE A 30 9.32 8.10 -7.30
C ILE A 30 7.97 8.10 -6.60
N ILE A 31 7.96 8.57 -5.35
CA ILE A 31 6.78 8.61 -4.49
C ILE A 31 6.51 10.08 -4.16
N ARG A 32 5.30 10.55 -4.45
CA ARG A 32 4.84 11.87 -4.02
C ARG A 32 4.22 11.77 -2.64
N ALA A 33 4.85 12.39 -1.65
CA ALA A 33 4.38 12.45 -0.28
C ALA A 33 3.70 13.82 -0.04
N GLY A 34 2.37 13.85 -0.05
CA GLY A 34 1.62 15.10 0.11
C GLY A 34 1.63 16.01 -1.13
N ILE A 35 1.40 17.31 -0.93
CA ILE A 35 1.17 18.28 -2.02
C ILE A 35 2.49 18.71 -2.70
N ASP A 36 3.58 18.82 -1.94
CA ASP A 36 4.79 19.53 -2.40
C ASP A 36 6.09 18.70 -2.38
N ALA A 37 6.08 17.46 -1.86
CA ALA A 37 7.31 16.67 -1.73
C ALA A 37 7.33 15.47 -2.69
N VAL A 38 8.31 15.47 -3.60
CA VAL A 38 8.65 14.34 -4.46
C VAL A 38 9.86 13.62 -3.88
N LEU A 39 9.67 12.37 -3.48
CA LEU A 39 10.71 11.53 -2.91
C LEU A 39 11.22 10.53 -3.96
N ILE A 40 12.53 10.54 -4.19
CA ILE A 40 13.18 9.58 -5.07
C ILE A 40 13.91 8.56 -4.19
N LYS A 41 13.50 7.29 -4.26
CA LYS A 41 14.13 6.21 -3.50
C LYS A 41 14.78 5.20 -4.45
N LYS A 42 16.08 4.99 -4.28
CA LYS A 42 16.81 3.95 -5.02
C LYS A 42 16.55 2.60 -4.38
N LYS A 43 16.52 1.54 -5.19
CA LYS A 43 16.29 0.15 -4.74
C LYS A 43 17.24 -0.26 -3.60
N LYS A 44 18.49 0.23 -3.60
CA LYS A 44 19.48 -0.05 -2.56
C LYS A 44 19.20 0.63 -1.20
N GLU A 45 18.35 1.64 -1.16
CA GLU A 45 18.03 2.45 0.03
C GLU A 45 16.67 2.07 0.63
N VAL A 46 15.90 1.21 -0.06
CA VAL A 46 14.57 0.79 0.35
C VAL A 46 14.63 -0.61 0.96
N LYS A 47 14.21 -0.72 2.21
CA LYS A 47 14.07 -1.99 2.92
C LYS A 47 12.79 -2.71 2.51
N ALA A 48 11.68 -1.98 2.43
CA ALA A 48 10.38 -2.51 2.07
C ALA A 48 9.49 -1.42 1.44
N ILE A 49 8.52 -1.85 0.62
CA ILE A 49 7.42 -1.01 0.14
C ILE A 49 6.12 -1.75 0.43
N ILE A 50 5.27 -1.14 1.25
CA ILE A 50 3.97 -1.68 1.65
C ILE A 50 2.89 -1.00 0.81
N ASN A 51 2.02 -1.80 0.17
CA ASN A 51 0.93 -1.29 -0.65
C ASN A 51 -0.35 -1.21 0.17
N GLU A 52 -0.73 0.00 0.56
CA GLU A 52 -1.91 0.24 1.42
C GLU A 52 -3.22 0.08 0.66
N SER A 53 -3.22 0.40 -0.64
CA SER A 53 -4.38 0.20 -1.53
C SER A 53 -4.80 -1.28 -1.64
N SER A 54 -3.87 -2.20 -1.43
CA SER A 54 -4.13 -3.65 -1.45
C SER A 54 -4.64 -4.17 -0.11
N ILE A 55 -4.24 -3.56 1.02
CA ILE A 55 -4.66 -3.96 2.37
C ILE A 55 -6.14 -3.61 2.60
N ALA A 56 -6.60 -2.46 2.10
CA ALA A 56 -7.99 -2.03 2.25
C ALA A 56 -9.01 -2.97 1.58
N LYS A 57 -8.60 -3.73 0.55
CA LYS A 57 -9.52 -4.63 -0.17
C LYS A 57 -9.72 -5.99 0.51
N THR A 58 -8.78 -6.44 1.34
CA THR A 58 -8.91 -7.73 2.04
C THR A 58 -9.93 -7.65 3.17
N SER A 59 -10.05 -6.49 3.84
CA SER A 59 -10.97 -6.34 5.00
C SER A 59 -12.46 -6.36 4.65
N VAL A 60 -12.86 -6.17 3.38
CA VAL A 60 -14.28 -6.06 3.01
C VAL A 60 -14.90 -7.41 2.63
N MET A 61 -14.08 -8.42 2.29
CA MET A 61 -14.58 -9.76 1.98
C MET A 61 -14.78 -10.61 3.25
N ASP A 62 -13.94 -10.42 4.27
CA ASP A 62 -14.03 -11.19 5.52
C ASP A 62 -15.22 -10.79 6.41
N GLN A 63 -15.88 -9.66 6.14
CA GLN A 63 -17.08 -9.22 6.88
C GLN A 63 -18.41 -9.73 6.31
N LYS A 64 -18.42 -10.43 5.16
CA LYS A 64 -19.67 -10.84 4.49
C LYS A 64 -20.08 -12.30 4.75
N ILE A 65 -19.35 -13.04 5.57
CA ILE A 65 -19.66 -14.45 5.92
C ILE A 65 -19.77 -14.58 7.44
N MET A 66 -20.75 -13.90 8.05
CA MET A 66 -21.18 -14.27 9.41
C MET A 66 -22.63 -13.83 9.71
N VAL A 67 -23.51 -13.88 8.72
CA VAL A 67 -24.96 -13.74 8.94
C VAL A 67 -25.67 -14.57 7.87
N ASN A 68 -25.98 -15.84 8.16
CA ASN A 68 -27.11 -16.60 7.60
C ASN A 68 -27.01 -18.09 7.98
N SER A 69 -27.08 -18.40 9.28
CA SER A 69 -27.27 -19.78 9.73
C SER A 69 -28.42 -19.95 10.75
N GLU A 70 -29.38 -19.02 10.78
CA GLU A 70 -30.56 -19.13 11.67
C GLU A 70 -31.91 -19.07 10.95
N GLU A 71 -31.99 -19.47 9.68
CA GLU A 71 -33.29 -19.70 9.01
C GLU A 71 -33.36 -21.11 8.39
N MET A 72 -33.37 -22.14 9.23
CA MET A 72 -33.86 -23.47 8.83
C MET A 72 -34.32 -24.25 10.08
N MET A 73 -35.44 -23.86 10.69
CA MET A 73 -36.34 -24.77 11.42
C MET A 73 -37.74 -24.13 11.59
N THR A 74 -38.63 -24.41 10.64
CA THR A 74 -40.07 -24.62 10.87
C THR A 74 -40.58 -25.55 9.78
#